data_AF-A0A1W9VP95-F1
#
_entry.id   AF-A0A1W9VP95-F1
#
_cell.length_a   1.000
_cell.length_b   1.000
_cell.length_c   1.000
_cell.angle_alpha   90.00
_cell.angle_beta   90.00
_cell.angle_gamma   90.00
#
_symmetry.space_group_name_H-M   'P 1'
#
loop_
_entity.id
_entity.type
_entity.pdbx_description
1 polymer ?
#
loop_
_entity_poly.entity_id
_entity_poly.type
_entity_poly.pdbx_seq_one_letter_code
_entity_poly.pdbx_strand_id
1 'polypeptide(L)'
;MEFSVCYLSEQHRQSDNKFLSILDKLRSNSVDQEAIEHLKDRFHKDLDSVAEPTRLYTHNIDVDRINDLELSKINAPEKTFYMSTK
;
A
#
# COMPACT_ATOMS: atom_id res chain seq x y z
N MET A 1 -34.90 -0.32 15.68
CA MET A 1 -33.46 -0.28 15.94
C MET A 1 -32.90 0.93 15.24
N GLU A 2 -32.36 1.89 15.98
CA GLU A 2 -31.64 3.04 15.41
C GLU A 2 -30.21 2.63 15.08
N PHE A 3 -29.76 3.01 13.89
CA PHE A 3 -28.37 2.86 13.47
C PHE A 3 -27.55 4.00 14.09
N SER A 4 -26.55 3.67 14.90
CA SER A 4 -25.62 4.65 15.48
C SER A 4 -24.27 4.59 14.75
N VAL A 5 -23.79 5.74 14.32
CA VAL A 5 -22.47 5.88 13.67
C VAL A 5 -21.43 6.24 14.73
N CYS A 6 -20.31 5.52 14.75
CA CYS A 6 -19.15 5.82 15.59
C CYS A 6 -17.92 6.01 14.71
N TYR A 7 -17.25 7.16 14.82
CA TYR A 7 -16.04 7.48 14.07
C TYR A 7 -14.81 7.33 14.96
N LEU A 8 -13.75 6.71 14.43
CA LEU A 8 -12.43 6.75 15.04
C LEU A 8 -11.69 7.99 14.52
N SER A 9 -11.16 8.81 15.42
CA SER A 9 -10.44 10.04 15.10
C SER A 9 -8.92 9.94 15.27
N GLU A 10 -8.43 8.95 16.00
CA GLU A 10 -7.01 8.78 16.29
C GLU A 10 -6.26 8.10 15.14
N GLN A 11 -5.01 8.55 14.90
CA GLN A 11 -4.11 7.97 13.90
C GLN A 11 -2.94 7.29 14.60
N HIS A 12 -2.80 5.97 14.41
CA HIS A 12 -1.71 5.19 15.01
C HIS A 12 -0.66 4.70 14.01
N ARG A 13 -0.95 4.74 12.69
CA ARG A 13 -0.07 4.18 11.65
C ARG A 13 1.04 5.15 11.25
N GLN A 14 0.74 6.44 11.14
CA GLN A 14 1.70 7.47 10.75
C GLN A 14 1.80 8.54 11.83
N SER A 15 3.02 8.96 12.17
CA SER A 15 3.29 10.04 13.14
C SER A 15 3.87 11.31 12.50
N ASP A 16 4.19 11.28 11.20
CA ASP A 16 4.72 12.43 10.47
C ASP A 16 3.57 13.37 10.05
N ASN A 17 3.57 14.59 10.58
CA ASN A 17 2.55 15.61 10.33
C ASN A 17 2.38 15.96 8.85
N LYS A 18 3.48 15.97 8.08
CA LYS A 18 3.44 16.27 6.65
C LYS A 18 2.83 15.12 5.88
N PHE A 19 3.20 13.88 6.20
CA PHE A 19 2.60 12.70 5.58
C PHE A 19 1.10 12.61 5.88
N LEU A 20 0.70 12.82 7.14
CA LEU A 20 -0.70 12.85 7.54
C LEU A 20 -1.50 13.91 6.77
N SER A 21 -0.96 15.13 6.65
CA SER A 21 -1.59 16.21 5.88
C SER A 21 -1.85 15.82 4.43
N ILE A 22 -0.88 15.17 3.76
CA ILE A 22 -1.04 14.69 2.38
C ILE A 22 -2.15 13.63 2.30
N LEU A 23 -2.17 12.66 3.24
CA LEU A 23 -3.19 11.60 3.27
C LEU A 23 -4.59 12.14 3.52
N ASP A 24 -4.74 13.12 4.41
CA ASP A 24 -6.03 13.77 4.66
C ASP A 24 -6.52 14.53 3.42
N LYS A 25 -5.66 15.31 2.75
CA LYS A 25 -5.99 16.00 1.50
C LYS A 25 -6.43 15.04 0.40
N LEU A 26 -5.80 13.87 0.29
CA LEU A 26 -6.21 12.81 -0.64
C LEU A 26 -7.59 12.25 -0.27
N ARG A 27 -7.83 11.96 1.01
CA ARG A 27 -9.09 11.41 1.51
C ARG A 27 -10.27 12.36 1.33
N SER A 28 -10.06 13.67 1.49
CA SER A 28 -11.07 14.71 1.28
C SER A 28 -11.18 15.22 -0.16
N ASN A 29 -10.40 14.68 -1.09
CA ASN A 29 -10.32 15.14 -2.48
C ASN A 29 -9.99 16.66 -2.59
N SER A 30 -9.11 17.15 -1.73
CA SER A 30 -8.68 18.55 -1.65
C SER A 30 -7.15 18.68 -1.82
N VAL A 31 -6.60 17.90 -2.76
CA VAL A 31 -5.16 17.88 -3.07
C VAL A 31 -4.75 19.21 -3.70
N ASP A 32 -3.70 19.82 -3.15
CA ASP A 32 -3.11 21.05 -3.66
C ASP A 32 -1.73 20.80 -4.31
N GLN A 33 -1.18 21.88 -4.88
CA GLN A 33 0.08 21.82 -5.61
C GLN A 33 1.26 21.37 -4.73
N GLU A 34 1.31 21.79 -3.47
CA GLU A 34 2.33 21.37 -2.50
C GLU A 34 2.28 19.84 -2.27
N ALA A 35 1.08 19.28 -2.07
CA ALA A 35 0.93 17.83 -1.92
C ALA A 35 1.36 17.08 -3.19
N ILE A 36 1.04 17.62 -4.39
CA ILE A 36 1.46 17.04 -5.67
C ILE A 36 2.98 17.03 -5.81
N GLU A 37 3.65 18.13 -5.46
CA GLU A 37 5.11 18.23 -5.51
C GLU A 37 5.76 17.21 -4.59
N HIS A 38 5.27 17.06 -3.36
CA HIS A 38 5.77 16.03 -2.45
C HIS A 38 5.57 14.60 -2.95
N LEU A 39 4.46 14.32 -3.64
CA LEU A 39 4.25 13.02 -4.26
C LEU A 39 5.20 12.79 -5.45
N LYS A 40 5.42 13.83 -6.27
CA LYS A 40 6.37 13.78 -7.39
C LYS A 40 7.81 13.57 -6.94
N ASP A 41 8.22 14.17 -5.82
CA ASP A 41 9.55 13.96 -5.22
C ASP A 41 9.81 12.48 -4.83
N ARG A 42 8.76 11.67 -4.71
CA ARG A 42 8.87 10.24 -4.43
C ARG A 42 8.85 9.38 -5.70
N PHE A 43 8.53 9.95 -6.85
CA PHE A 43 8.48 9.23 -8.12
C PHE A 43 9.89 8.83 -8.56
N HIS A 44 10.08 7.54 -8.89
CA HIS A 44 11.39 6.95 -9.22
C HIS A 44 12.49 7.20 -8.18
N LYS A 45 12.11 7.45 -6.92
CA LYS A 45 13.09 7.63 -5.86
C LYS A 45 13.59 6.27 -5.41
N ASP A 46 14.92 6.11 -5.39
CA ASP A 46 15.56 4.94 -4.81
C ASP A 46 15.19 4.83 -3.33
N LEU A 47 14.93 3.60 -2.90
CA LEU A 47 14.62 3.31 -1.51
C LEU A 47 15.87 2.70 -0.88
N ASP A 48 16.35 3.33 0.19
CA ASP A 48 17.45 2.82 1.01
C ASP A 48 16.97 1.62 1.84
N SER A 49 16.70 0.51 1.15
CA SER A 49 16.13 -0.70 1.71
C SER A 49 17.05 -1.88 1.42
N VAL A 50 17.21 -2.75 2.41
CA VAL A 50 17.94 -4.02 2.25
C VAL A 50 17.18 -5.01 1.35
N ALA A 51 15.88 -4.80 1.15
CA ALA A 51 15.02 -5.65 0.32
C ALA A 51 14.16 -4.82 -0.65
N GLU A 52 13.84 -5.40 -1.81
CA GLU A 52 12.88 -4.79 -2.73
C GLU A 52 11.50 -4.66 -2.05
N PRO A 53 10.89 -3.46 -2.04
CA PRO A 53 9.60 -3.26 -1.41
C PRO A 53 8.46 -3.91 -2.20
N THR A 54 7.39 -4.27 -1.51
CA THR A 54 6.15 -4.71 -2.16
C THR A 54 5.54 -3.58 -2.97
N ARG A 55 5.08 -3.90 -4.17
CA ARG A 55 4.41 -2.97 -5.09
C ARG A 55 2.90 -3.15 -5.03
N LEU A 56 2.15 -2.05 -5.08
CA LEU A 56 0.69 -2.05 -5.05
C LEU A 56 0.16 -1.77 -6.45
N TYR A 57 -0.80 -2.58 -6.92
CA TYR A 57 -1.40 -2.50 -8.25
C TYR A 57 -2.94 -2.45 -8.15
N THR A 58 -3.58 -1.98 -9.21
CA THR A 58 -5.05 -1.86 -9.29
C THR A 58 -5.76 -3.17 -9.64
N HIS A 59 -5.07 -4.10 -10.31
CA HIS A 59 -5.64 -5.37 -10.74
C HIS A 59 -4.85 -6.54 -10.16
N ASN A 60 -5.58 -7.57 -9.71
CA ASN A 60 -4.98 -8.78 -9.16
C ASN A 60 -4.07 -9.48 -10.18
N ILE A 61 -4.42 -9.48 -11.47
CA ILE A 61 -3.61 -10.11 -12.52
C ILE A 61 -2.18 -9.54 -12.61
N ASP A 62 -2.00 -8.24 -12.33
CA ASP A 62 -0.68 -7.61 -12.29
C ASP A 62 0.13 -8.07 -11.09
N VAL A 63 -0.55 -8.21 -9.94
CA VAL A 63 0.03 -8.72 -8.69
C VAL A 63 0.43 -10.18 -8.83
N ASP A 64 -0.46 -11.02 -9.35
CA ASP A 64 -0.24 -12.45 -9.54
C ASP A 64 0.96 -12.68 -10.45
N ARG A 65 1.02 -12.00 -11.59
CA ARG A 65 2.15 -12.08 -12.53
C ARG A 65 3.49 -11.74 -11.87
N ILE A 66 3.53 -10.71 -11.03
CA ILE A 66 4.77 -10.29 -10.35
C ILE A 66 5.14 -11.28 -9.24
N ASN A 67 4.17 -11.71 -8.44
CA ASN A 67 4.40 -12.66 -7.37
C ASN A 67 4.89 -14.01 -7.91
N ASP A 68 4.30 -14.51 -8.99
CA ASP A 68 4.73 -15.75 -9.64
C ASP A 68 6.16 -15.62 -10.19
N LEU A 69 6.48 -14.47 -10.80
CA LEU A 69 7.84 -14.18 -11.27
C LEU A 69 8.85 -14.15 -10.12
N GLU A 70 8.56 -13.46 -9.02
CA GLU A 70 9.46 -13.42 -7.86
C GLU A 70 9.56 -14.78 -7.15
N LEU A 71 8.45 -15.52 -7.04
CA LEU A 71 8.42 -16.88 -6.49
C LEU A 71 9.32 -17.83 -7.29
N SER A 72 9.32 -17.72 -8.63
CA SER A 72 10.16 -18.55 -9.50
C SER A 72 11.67 -18.33 -9.33
N LYS A 73 12.09 -17.21 -8.72
CA LYS A 73 13.50 -16.91 -8.44
C LYS A 73 14.02 -17.64 -7.21
N ILE A 74 13.12 -18.22 -6.39
CA ILE A 74 13.49 -18.90 -5.15
C ILE A 74 14.02 -20.30 -5.48
N ASN A 75 15.31 -20.53 -5.20
CA ASN A 75 15.95 -21.83 -5.35
C ASN A 75 15.67 -22.75 -4.14
N ALA A 76 14.40 -23.08 -3.92
CA ALA A 76 13.95 -24.02 -2.90
C ALA A 76 12.77 -24.86 -3.42
N PRO A 77 12.49 -26.03 -2.82
CA PRO A 77 11.34 -26.84 -3.22
C PRO A 77 10.03 -26.08 -3.01
N GLU A 78 9.16 -26.09 -4.03
CA GLU A 78 7.83 -25.53 -3.95
C GLU A 78 6.95 -26.31 -2.96
N LYS A 79 6.05 -25.60 -2.28
CA LYS A 79 5.03 -26.21 -1.44
C LYS A 79 3.65 -25.61 -1.75
N THR A 80 2.76 -26.44 -2.28
CA THR A 80 1.39 -26.06 -2.63
C THR A 80 0.44 -26.36 -1.48
N PHE A 81 -0.48 -25.44 -1.20
CA PHE A 81 -1.53 -25.59 -0.19
C PHE A 81 -2.91 -25.42 -0.85
N TYR A 82 -3.76 -26.43 -0.71
CA TYR A 82 -5.13 -26.37 -1.23
C TYR A 82 -6.07 -25.86 -0.14
N MET A 83 -6.82 -24.79 -0.43
CA MET A 83 -7.91 -24.35 0.45
C MET A 83 -9.01 -25.42 0.45
N SER A 84 -9.37 -25.90 1.64
CA SER A 84 -10.56 -26.73 1.85
C SER A 84 -11.47 -26.03 2.85
N THR A 85 -12.74 -25.88 2.48
CA THR A 85 -13.79 -25.38 3.37
C THR A 85 -14.56 -26.60 3.90
N LYS A 86 -14.84 -26.62 5.21
CA LYS A 86 -15.60 -27.70 5.86
C LYS A 86 -17.09 -27.58 5.59
#